data_AF-A0A6I6CDN0-F1
#
_entry.id   AF-A0A6I6CDN0-F1
#
_cell.length_a   1.000
_cell.length_b   1.000
_cell.length_c   1.000
_cell.angle_alpha   90.00
_cell.angle_beta   90.00
_cell.angle_gamma   90.00
#
_symmetry.space_group_name_H-M   'P 1'
#
loop_
_entity.id
_entity.type
_entity.pdbx_description
1 polymer ?
#
loop_
_entity_poly.entity_id
_entity_poly.type
_entity_poly.pdbx_seq_one_letter_code
_entity_poly.pdbx_strand_id
1 'polypeptide(L)'
;MQKFKDFFTTKVKLKLIIFPIVFSVYFLFSLLMVIPGVGIESLRFINSIHKQIGEVMPKGVFVVDGKDVSYDLVMENVIKKAYTSDSISTLNSYETENYSQKRSDYEKFSNEWYETRWAKVRDEKGDVDLYDLGEDLIKFDKAVSTKFLSFGYVNSGIQWMFKNGGIKEIFSSSIRNDLLRNQTIIDQDVYESKLQASDPGISGIDVSASLGTLLVNNKIWYLNKQIENIKFGMNVMGHNIFKDKTLDESKMPKQKVETSELYVPFFTSTLDNLRAGVVFFLILLIVVIPCFTYTLTMLIINKKRGNS
;
A
#
# COMPACT_ATOMS: atom_id res chain seq x y z
N MET A 1 3.90 -38.33 40.02
CA MET A 1 3.25 -37.39 40.96
C MET A 1 4.23 -36.68 41.90
N GLN A 2 5.22 -37.36 42.50
CA GLN A 2 6.22 -36.73 43.40
C GLN A 2 6.88 -35.48 42.79
N LYS A 3 7.49 -35.64 41.59
CA LYS A 3 8.16 -34.56 40.85
C LYS A 3 7.28 -33.34 40.57
N PHE A 4 5.96 -33.54 40.40
CA PHE A 4 5.01 -32.46 40.16
C PHE A 4 4.74 -31.69 41.47
N LYS A 5 4.57 -32.38 42.60
CA LYS A 5 4.47 -31.73 43.91
C LYS A 5 5.76 -30.97 44.24
N ASP A 6 6.92 -31.59 44.03
CA ASP A 6 8.23 -30.99 44.31
C ASP A 6 8.48 -29.72 43.49
N PHE A 7 7.95 -29.66 42.26
CA PHE A 7 8.00 -28.48 41.42
C PHE A 7 7.29 -27.27 42.05
N PHE A 8 6.15 -27.46 42.72
CA PHE A 8 5.41 -26.33 43.30
C PHE A 8 5.84 -25.98 44.73
N THR A 9 6.71 -26.76 45.35
CA THR A 9 7.15 -26.54 46.75
C THR A 9 8.57 -26.01 46.88
N THR A 10 9.42 -26.19 45.86
CA THR A 10 10.84 -25.83 45.93
C THR A 10 11.13 -24.49 45.24
N LYS A 11 11.88 -23.58 45.88
CA LYS A 11 12.32 -22.27 45.31
C LYS A 11 11.13 -21.45 44.78
N VAL A 12 10.04 -21.39 45.55
CA VAL A 12 8.77 -20.79 45.10
C VAL A 12 8.94 -19.31 44.79
N LYS A 13 9.71 -18.57 45.59
CA LYS A 13 10.01 -17.14 45.35
C LYS A 13 10.68 -16.88 44.00
N LEU A 14 11.66 -17.71 43.62
CA LEU A 14 12.36 -17.57 42.34
C LEU A 14 11.41 -17.87 41.17
N LYS A 15 10.59 -18.91 41.27
CA LYS A 15 9.62 -19.29 40.24
C LYS A 15 8.55 -18.20 40.05
N LEU A 16 8.09 -17.57 41.12
CA LEU A 16 7.17 -16.42 41.05
C LEU A 16 7.77 -15.19 40.34
N ILE A 17 9.09 -15.09 40.23
CA ILE A 17 9.77 -14.03 39.45
C ILE A 17 9.97 -14.47 38.00
N ILE A 18 10.48 -15.68 37.79
CA ILE A 18 10.82 -16.18 36.44
C ILE A 18 9.57 -16.35 35.56
N PHE A 19 8.49 -16.94 36.08
CA PHE A 19 7.29 -17.23 35.28
C PHE A 19 6.66 -15.97 34.68
N PRO A 20 6.44 -14.88 35.44
CA PRO A 20 5.97 -13.62 34.87
C PRO A 20 6.92 -13.05 33.81
N ILE A 21 8.24 -13.09 34.02
CA ILE A 21 9.21 -12.57 33.04
C ILE A 21 9.11 -13.36 31.72
N VAL A 22 9.13 -14.69 31.80
CA VAL A 22 9.02 -15.56 30.61
C VAL A 22 7.67 -15.34 29.91
N PHE A 23 6.59 -15.24 30.68
CA PHE A 23 5.27 -14.92 30.14
C PHE A 23 5.23 -13.57 29.44
N SER A 24 5.78 -12.51 30.06
CA SER A 24 5.81 -11.17 29.47
C SER A 24 6.60 -11.13 28.17
N VAL A 25 7.75 -11.81 28.09
CA VAL A 25 8.54 -11.90 26.86
C VAL A 25 7.75 -12.61 25.77
N TYR A 26 7.15 -13.76 26.08
CA TYR A 26 6.34 -14.51 25.11
C TYR A 26 5.10 -13.73 24.65
N PHE A 27 4.41 -13.09 25.59
CA PHE A 27 3.25 -12.23 25.33
C PHE A 27 3.61 -11.09 24.37
N LEU A 28 4.66 -10.32 24.69
CA LEU A 28 5.13 -9.23 23.85
C LEU A 28 5.55 -9.72 22.47
N PHE A 29 6.32 -10.82 22.40
CA PHE A 29 6.76 -11.38 21.13
C PHE A 29 5.57 -11.79 20.25
N SER A 30 4.57 -12.48 20.82
CA SER A 30 3.38 -12.90 20.08
C SER A 30 2.56 -11.71 19.54
N LEU A 31 2.42 -10.63 20.34
CA LEU A 31 1.74 -9.42 19.90
C LEU A 31 2.52 -8.68 18.82
N LEU A 32 3.83 -8.49 19.00
CA LEU A 32 4.69 -7.79 18.06
C LEU A 32 4.81 -8.49 16.71
N MET A 33 4.56 -9.80 16.64
CA MET A 33 4.49 -10.53 15.36
C MET A 33 3.12 -10.43 14.68
N VAL A 34 2.03 -10.29 15.43
CA VAL A 34 0.66 -10.22 14.87
C VAL A 34 0.24 -8.80 14.51
N ILE A 35 0.72 -7.80 15.24
CA ILE A 35 0.36 -6.40 15.00
C ILE A 35 0.81 -5.95 13.59
N PRO A 36 2.08 -6.14 13.19
CA PRO A 36 2.52 -5.86 11.83
C PRO A 36 1.79 -6.76 10.83
N GLY A 37 1.26 -6.14 9.78
CA GLY A 37 0.73 -6.86 8.64
C GLY A 37 1.39 -6.34 7.37
N VAL A 38 0.97 -6.93 6.25
CA VAL A 38 1.37 -6.50 4.89
C VAL A 38 1.12 -4.99 4.70
N GLY A 39 0.09 -4.42 5.33
CA GLY A 39 -0.21 -3.00 5.23
C GLY A 39 0.91 -2.06 5.69
N ILE A 40 1.85 -2.51 6.55
CA ILE A 40 3.03 -1.71 6.90
C ILE A 40 3.99 -1.60 5.72
N GLU A 41 4.19 -2.69 4.99
CA GLU A 41 5.01 -2.70 3.78
C GLU A 41 4.37 -1.85 2.67
N SER A 42 3.03 -1.91 2.53
CA SER A 42 2.30 -1.02 1.63
C SER A 42 2.48 0.45 2.01
N LEU A 43 2.45 0.77 3.31
CA LEU A 43 2.66 2.14 3.78
C LEU A 43 4.08 2.63 3.50
N ARG A 44 5.10 1.78 3.68
CA ARG A 44 6.50 2.10 3.32
C ARG A 44 6.64 2.36 1.82
N PHE A 45 6.00 1.53 1.00
CA PHE A 45 5.96 1.72 -0.44
C PHE A 45 5.29 3.05 -0.81
N ILE A 46 4.09 3.33 -0.29
CA ILE A 46 3.36 4.59 -0.51
C ILE A 46 4.21 5.80 -0.07
N ASN A 47 4.90 5.73 1.06
CA ASN A 47 5.77 6.82 1.52
C ASN A 47 6.94 7.05 0.56
N SER A 48 7.48 5.99 -0.05
CA SER A 48 8.51 6.14 -1.10
C SER A 48 7.94 6.81 -2.35
N ILE A 49 6.70 6.48 -2.74
CA ILE A 49 6.00 7.15 -3.87
C ILE A 49 5.74 8.62 -3.56
N HIS A 50 5.29 8.94 -2.35
CA HIS A 50 5.08 10.32 -1.91
C HIS A 50 6.36 11.15 -2.00
N LYS A 51 7.50 10.58 -1.60
CA LYS A 51 8.80 11.23 -1.79
C LYS A 51 9.07 11.49 -3.28
N GLN A 52 8.84 10.50 -4.15
CA GLN A 52 9.04 10.65 -5.59
C GLN A 52 8.11 11.69 -6.22
N ILE A 53 6.85 11.77 -5.79
CA ILE A 53 5.90 12.80 -6.24
C ILE A 53 6.43 14.20 -5.89
N GLY A 54 6.96 14.40 -4.68
CA GLY A 54 7.56 15.67 -4.28
C GLY A 54 8.80 16.06 -5.11
N GLU A 55 9.52 15.10 -5.69
CA GLU A 55 10.64 15.34 -6.59
C GLU A 55 10.20 15.54 -8.06
N VAL A 56 9.22 14.77 -8.53
CA VAL A 56 8.70 14.83 -9.91
C VAL A 56 7.86 16.07 -10.16
N MET A 57 6.97 16.40 -9.23
CA MET A 57 6.02 17.50 -9.34
C MET A 57 6.04 18.36 -8.08
N PRO A 58 7.13 19.11 -7.79
CA PRO A 58 7.23 19.85 -6.55
C PRO A 58 6.15 20.93 -6.44
N LYS A 59 5.73 21.16 -5.21
CA LYS A 59 4.68 22.13 -4.89
C LYS A 59 4.96 23.52 -5.46
N GLY A 60 3.98 24.08 -6.14
CA GLY A 60 4.00 25.42 -6.71
C GLY A 60 4.82 25.56 -8.00
N VAL A 61 5.49 24.51 -8.47
CA VAL A 61 6.27 24.55 -9.71
C VAL A 61 5.36 24.34 -10.92
N PHE A 62 4.67 23.20 -10.98
CA PHE A 62 3.80 22.87 -12.11
C PHE A 62 2.34 23.17 -11.74
N VAL A 63 1.93 24.43 -11.93
CA VAL A 63 0.56 24.89 -11.67
C VAL A 63 -0.14 25.13 -12.99
N VAL A 64 -1.13 24.32 -13.35
CA VAL A 64 -1.97 24.51 -14.55
C VAL A 64 -2.79 25.77 -14.37
N ASP A 65 -2.72 26.67 -15.36
CA ASP A 65 -3.41 27.96 -15.34
C ASP A 65 -4.89 27.81 -15.69
N GLY A 66 -5.77 28.18 -14.76
CA GLY A 66 -7.23 28.12 -14.94
C GLY A 66 -7.74 28.95 -16.12
N LYS A 67 -6.97 29.95 -16.55
CA LYS A 67 -7.31 30.84 -17.67
C LYS A 67 -6.76 30.37 -19.01
N ASP A 68 -5.99 29.28 -19.04
CA ASP A 68 -5.43 28.75 -20.27
C ASP A 68 -6.54 28.23 -21.20
N VAL A 69 -6.37 28.45 -22.51
CA VAL A 69 -7.34 28.03 -23.52
C VAL A 69 -7.52 26.51 -23.60
N SER A 70 -6.52 25.74 -23.16
CA SER A 70 -6.54 24.28 -23.12
C SER A 70 -7.00 23.73 -21.76
N TYR A 71 -7.35 24.57 -20.79
CA TYR A 71 -7.63 24.15 -19.41
C TYR A 71 -8.68 23.03 -19.30
N ASP A 72 -9.87 23.20 -19.90
CA ASP A 72 -10.95 22.20 -19.78
C ASP A 72 -10.54 20.84 -20.33
N LEU A 73 -9.81 20.89 -21.44
CA LEU A 73 -9.32 19.70 -22.08
C LEU A 73 -8.23 19.03 -21.24
N VAL A 74 -7.36 19.79 -20.55
CA VAL A 74 -6.35 19.24 -19.64
C VAL A 74 -7.04 18.59 -18.44
N MET A 75 -8.06 19.23 -17.87
CA MET A 75 -8.85 18.68 -16.78
C MET A 75 -9.51 17.35 -17.16
N GLU A 76 -10.26 17.32 -18.27
CA GLU A 76 -11.06 16.15 -18.67
C GLU A 76 -10.23 15.02 -19.30
N ASN A 77 -9.15 15.35 -20.02
CA ASN A 77 -8.38 14.33 -20.72
C ASN A 77 -7.11 13.93 -20.00
N VAL A 78 -6.40 14.85 -19.34
CA VAL A 78 -5.11 14.55 -18.71
C VAL A 78 -5.29 14.23 -17.23
N ILE A 79 -5.91 15.13 -16.47
CA ILE A 79 -6.05 14.98 -15.01
C ILE A 79 -7.02 13.84 -14.68
N LYS A 80 -8.20 13.80 -15.31
CA LYS A 80 -9.16 12.70 -15.12
C LYS A 80 -8.56 11.34 -15.49
N LYS A 81 -7.85 11.27 -16.62
CA LYS A 81 -7.24 10.01 -17.06
C LYS A 81 -6.02 9.60 -16.25
N ALA A 82 -5.41 10.49 -15.48
CA ALA A 82 -4.38 10.10 -14.51
C ALA A 82 -4.95 9.03 -13.54
N TYR A 83 -6.16 9.24 -13.01
CA TYR A 83 -6.84 8.28 -12.14
C TYR A 83 -7.17 6.95 -12.83
N THR A 84 -7.73 7.01 -14.05
CA THR A 84 -8.11 5.79 -14.77
C THR A 84 -6.87 5.01 -15.22
N SER A 85 -5.84 5.67 -15.75
CA SER A 85 -4.60 5.00 -16.18
C SER A 85 -3.85 4.39 -15.00
N ASP A 86 -3.77 5.09 -13.86
CA ASP A 86 -3.16 4.55 -12.65
C ASP A 86 -3.87 3.26 -12.22
N SER A 87 -5.19 3.33 -12.03
CA SER A 87 -5.97 2.18 -11.55
C SER A 87 -6.06 1.04 -12.56
N ILE A 88 -6.29 1.30 -13.85
CA ILE A 88 -6.41 0.25 -14.88
C ILE A 88 -5.07 -0.44 -15.13
N SER A 89 -3.94 0.29 -15.05
CA SER A 89 -2.62 -0.31 -15.24
C SER A 89 -2.30 -1.39 -14.19
N THR A 90 -2.98 -1.38 -13.05
CA THR A 90 -2.87 -2.42 -12.01
C THR A 90 -3.60 -3.72 -12.37
N LEU A 91 -4.54 -3.69 -13.33
CA LEU A 91 -5.32 -4.86 -13.73
C LEU A 91 -4.57 -5.71 -14.75
N ASN A 92 -4.47 -7.02 -14.50
CA ASN A 92 -3.87 -7.94 -15.46
C ASN A 92 -4.87 -8.26 -16.58
N SER A 93 -4.72 -7.64 -17.74
CA SER A 93 -5.59 -7.85 -18.91
C SER A 93 -5.54 -9.27 -19.49
N TYR A 94 -4.48 -10.03 -19.19
CA TYR A 94 -4.25 -11.36 -19.78
C TYR A 94 -4.80 -12.51 -18.93
N GLU A 95 -4.90 -12.32 -17.61
CA GLU A 95 -5.27 -13.38 -16.66
C GLU A 95 -6.53 -13.07 -15.86
N THR A 96 -7.02 -11.83 -15.88
CA THR A 96 -8.17 -11.43 -15.07
C THR A 96 -9.47 -12.00 -15.65
N GLU A 97 -10.10 -12.90 -14.90
CA GLU A 97 -11.50 -13.30 -15.17
C GLU A 97 -12.43 -12.08 -15.10
N ASN A 98 -13.37 -12.00 -16.05
CA ASN A 98 -14.29 -10.88 -16.20
C ASN A 98 -13.58 -9.52 -16.30
N TYR A 99 -12.43 -9.47 -16.97
CA TYR A 99 -11.62 -8.26 -17.13
C TYR A 99 -12.44 -7.04 -17.56
N SER A 100 -13.33 -7.17 -18.54
CA SER A 100 -14.16 -6.05 -19.02
C SER A 100 -15.04 -5.46 -17.91
N GLN A 101 -15.59 -6.29 -17.03
CA GLN A 101 -16.40 -5.81 -15.91
C GLN A 101 -15.52 -5.12 -14.87
N LYS A 102 -14.40 -5.75 -14.47
CA LYS A 102 -13.49 -5.14 -13.47
C LYS A 102 -12.90 -3.83 -13.96
N ARG A 103 -12.53 -3.76 -15.24
CA ARG A 103 -12.08 -2.53 -15.89
C ARG A 103 -13.14 -1.44 -15.78
N SER A 104 -14.39 -1.76 -16.14
CA SER A 104 -15.51 -0.81 -16.03
C SER A 104 -15.73 -0.35 -14.59
N ASP A 105 -15.61 -1.24 -13.60
CA ASP A 105 -15.76 -0.89 -12.18
C ASP A 105 -14.65 0.07 -11.71
N TYR A 106 -13.41 -0.17 -12.15
CA TYR A 106 -12.26 0.69 -11.85
C TYR A 106 -12.38 2.06 -12.54
N GLU A 107 -12.78 2.09 -13.81
CA GLU A 107 -13.04 3.31 -14.56
C GLU A 107 -14.14 4.15 -13.90
N LYS A 108 -15.25 3.52 -13.51
CA LYS A 108 -16.35 4.19 -12.81
C LYS A 108 -15.88 4.78 -11.50
N PHE A 109 -15.17 4.01 -10.68
CA PHE A 109 -14.64 4.48 -9.40
C PHE A 109 -13.66 5.65 -9.56
N SER A 110 -12.79 5.60 -10.57
CA SER A 110 -11.86 6.67 -10.92
C SER A 110 -12.57 7.95 -11.32
N ASN A 111 -13.59 7.83 -12.18
CA ASN A 111 -14.39 8.96 -12.63
C ASN A 111 -15.17 9.59 -11.47
N GLU A 112 -15.81 8.79 -10.63
CA GLU A 112 -16.52 9.28 -9.43
C GLU A 112 -15.58 10.02 -8.47
N TRP A 113 -14.35 9.51 -8.28
CA TRP A 113 -13.33 10.17 -7.47
C TRP A 113 -12.93 11.52 -8.06
N TYR A 114 -12.62 11.57 -9.36
CA TYR A 114 -12.29 12.79 -10.08
C TYR A 114 -13.40 13.83 -9.97
N GLU A 115 -14.66 13.47 -10.24
CA GLU A 115 -15.78 14.42 -10.15
C GLU A 115 -15.95 14.93 -8.71
N THR A 116 -15.75 14.07 -7.71
CA THR A 116 -15.84 14.48 -6.30
C THR A 116 -14.75 15.48 -5.91
N ARG A 117 -13.52 15.28 -6.41
CA ARG A 117 -12.36 16.10 -6.01
C ARG A 117 -12.21 17.38 -6.83
N TRP A 118 -12.46 17.30 -8.14
CA TRP A 118 -12.03 18.31 -9.11
C TRP A 118 -13.16 19.00 -9.85
N ALA A 119 -14.41 18.51 -9.83
CA ALA A 119 -15.50 19.14 -10.58
C ALA A 119 -15.65 20.63 -10.25
N LYS A 120 -15.65 20.98 -8.96
CA LYS A 120 -15.73 22.39 -8.55
C LYS A 120 -14.56 23.23 -9.08
N VAL A 121 -13.33 22.70 -9.01
CA VAL A 121 -12.13 23.40 -9.47
C VAL A 121 -12.18 23.62 -10.98
N ARG A 122 -12.59 22.59 -11.74
CA ARG A 122 -12.83 22.66 -13.18
C ARG A 122 -13.86 23.74 -13.51
N ASP A 123 -15.03 23.67 -12.88
CA ASP A 123 -16.17 24.53 -13.19
C ASP A 123 -15.89 26.01 -12.84
N GLU A 124 -15.10 26.26 -11.79
CA GLU A 124 -14.68 27.60 -11.35
C GLU A 124 -13.40 28.09 -12.05
N LYS A 125 -12.80 27.31 -12.96
CA LYS A 125 -11.51 27.63 -13.61
C LYS A 125 -10.39 27.93 -12.61
N GLY A 126 -10.33 27.13 -11.54
CA GLY A 126 -9.29 27.25 -10.53
C GLY A 126 -7.96 26.67 -10.99
N ASP A 127 -6.86 27.33 -10.64
CA ASP A 127 -5.52 26.80 -10.88
C ASP A 127 -5.35 25.41 -10.23
N VAL A 128 -4.62 24.52 -10.90
CA VAL A 128 -4.35 23.16 -10.39
C VAL A 128 -2.86 22.94 -10.22
N ASP A 129 -2.41 22.81 -8.97
CA ASP A 129 -1.05 22.39 -8.67
C ASP A 129 -0.93 20.87 -8.88
N LEU A 130 0.00 20.44 -9.74
CA LEU A 130 0.22 19.02 -9.98
C LEU A 130 0.73 18.29 -8.72
N TYR A 131 1.38 18.98 -7.77
CA TYR A 131 1.69 18.41 -6.47
C TYR A 131 0.41 17.96 -5.73
N ASP A 132 -0.63 18.80 -5.75
CA ASP A 132 -1.91 18.47 -5.10
C ASP A 132 -2.63 17.31 -5.82
N LEU A 133 -2.44 17.18 -7.14
CA LEU A 133 -2.88 16.01 -7.91
C LEU A 133 -2.11 14.74 -7.48
N GLY A 134 -0.79 14.80 -7.35
CA GLY A 134 0.02 13.68 -6.87
C GLY A 134 -0.40 13.20 -5.48
N GLU A 135 -0.61 14.14 -4.55
CA GLU A 135 -1.10 13.84 -3.20
C GLU A 135 -2.49 13.19 -3.21
N ASP A 136 -3.36 13.62 -4.12
CA ASP A 136 -4.70 13.06 -4.26
C ASP A 136 -4.67 11.66 -4.90
N LEU A 137 -3.77 11.42 -5.87
CA LEU A 137 -3.54 10.10 -6.46
C LEU A 137 -3.08 9.08 -5.41
N ILE A 138 -2.25 9.47 -4.44
CA ILE A 138 -1.89 8.58 -3.31
C ILE A 138 -3.12 8.19 -2.48
N LYS A 139 -4.02 9.14 -2.21
CA LYS A 139 -5.26 8.87 -1.47
C LYS A 139 -6.19 7.97 -2.27
N PHE A 140 -6.27 8.21 -3.57
CA PHE A 140 -7.01 7.40 -4.51
C PHE A 140 -6.48 5.96 -4.55
N ASP A 141 -5.17 5.74 -4.67
CA ASP A 141 -4.53 4.42 -4.62
C ASP A 141 -4.94 3.62 -3.37
N LYS A 142 -4.94 4.28 -2.21
CA LYS A 142 -5.39 3.68 -0.96
C LYS A 142 -6.88 3.33 -0.99
N ALA A 143 -7.71 4.18 -1.61
CA ALA A 143 -9.14 3.94 -1.75
C ALA A 143 -9.45 2.78 -2.72
N VAL A 144 -8.76 2.72 -3.86
CA VAL A 144 -8.79 1.59 -4.82
C VAL A 144 -8.40 0.30 -4.11
N SER A 145 -7.29 0.32 -3.38
CA SER A 145 -6.82 -0.83 -2.60
C SER A 145 -7.84 -1.29 -1.56
N THR A 146 -8.51 -0.34 -0.88
CA THR A 146 -9.55 -0.64 0.10
C THR A 146 -10.80 -1.24 -0.54
N LYS A 147 -11.16 -0.78 -1.74
CA LYS A 147 -12.39 -1.16 -2.44
C LYS A 147 -12.26 -2.49 -3.17
N PHE A 148 -11.12 -2.73 -3.83
CA PHE A 148 -10.97 -3.79 -4.80
C PHE A 148 -9.90 -4.83 -4.47
N LEU A 149 -8.97 -4.52 -3.56
CA LEU A 149 -7.86 -5.42 -3.20
C LEU A 149 -8.08 -6.06 -1.82
N SER A 150 -7.16 -6.95 -1.45
CA SER A 150 -7.19 -7.61 -0.14
C SER A 150 -7.13 -6.59 1.00
N PHE A 151 -7.88 -6.89 2.06
CA PHE A 151 -7.88 -6.11 3.29
C PHE A 151 -6.49 -5.94 3.90
N GLY A 152 -5.62 -6.94 3.70
CA GLY A 152 -4.26 -6.95 4.21
C GLY A 152 -3.36 -5.84 3.67
N TYR A 153 -3.66 -5.27 2.49
CA TYR A 153 -2.86 -4.21 1.89
C TYR A 153 -2.99 -2.86 2.60
N VAL A 154 -4.09 -2.61 3.30
CA VAL A 154 -4.38 -1.29 3.89
C VAL A 154 -4.60 -1.33 5.41
N ASN A 155 -4.54 -2.51 6.02
CA ASN A 155 -4.79 -2.71 7.45
C ASN A 155 -3.63 -3.42 8.14
N SER A 156 -3.57 -3.26 9.47
CA SER A 156 -2.63 -3.99 10.32
C SER A 156 -2.94 -5.50 10.37
N GLY A 157 -1.95 -6.30 10.74
CA GLY A 157 -2.09 -7.76 10.82
C GLY A 157 -3.15 -8.18 11.85
N ILE A 158 -3.23 -7.47 12.98
CA ILE A 158 -4.23 -7.73 14.01
C ILE A 158 -5.65 -7.40 13.54
N GLN A 159 -5.85 -6.28 12.84
CA GLN A 159 -7.14 -5.95 12.24
C GLN A 159 -7.54 -7.00 11.19
N TRP A 160 -6.58 -7.45 10.40
CA TRP A 160 -6.81 -8.48 9.39
C TRP A 160 -7.23 -9.81 10.05
N MET A 161 -6.54 -10.23 11.10
CA MET A 161 -6.87 -11.44 11.85
C MET A 161 -8.31 -11.43 12.39
N PHE A 162 -8.76 -10.28 12.92
CA PHE A 162 -10.09 -10.15 13.52
C PHE A 162 -11.21 -9.78 12.52
N LYS A 163 -10.89 -9.55 11.24
CA LYS A 163 -11.91 -9.40 10.20
C LYS A 163 -12.59 -10.74 9.95
N ASN A 164 -13.89 -10.72 9.64
CA ASN A 164 -14.60 -11.93 9.22
C ASN A 164 -13.90 -12.57 7.99
N GLY A 165 -13.56 -13.85 8.11
CA GLY A 165 -12.78 -14.59 7.10
C GLY A 165 -11.29 -14.23 7.04
N GLY A 166 -10.80 -13.33 7.89
CA GLY A 166 -9.44 -12.80 7.85
C GLY A 166 -8.35 -13.85 8.06
N ILE A 167 -8.49 -14.73 9.06
CA ILE A 167 -7.57 -15.86 9.26
C ILE A 167 -7.54 -16.77 8.02
N LYS A 168 -8.71 -17.09 7.45
CA LYS A 168 -8.79 -17.92 6.24
C LYS A 168 -8.05 -17.26 5.07
N GLU A 169 -8.20 -15.96 4.91
CA GLU A 169 -7.49 -15.18 3.89
C GLU A 169 -5.98 -15.18 4.14
N ILE A 170 -5.50 -14.84 5.34
CA ILE A 170 -4.08 -14.83 5.75
C ILE A 170 -3.39 -16.15 5.40
N PHE A 171 -4.04 -17.29 5.67
CA PHE A 171 -3.48 -18.62 5.40
C PHE A 171 -3.75 -19.14 3.98
N SER A 172 -4.43 -18.38 3.12
CA SER A 172 -4.70 -18.81 1.76
C SER A 172 -3.44 -18.77 0.87
N SER A 173 -3.37 -19.67 -0.10
CA SER A 173 -2.37 -19.62 -1.18
C SER A 173 -2.63 -18.44 -2.12
N SER A 174 -3.89 -18.11 -2.35
CA SER A 174 -4.32 -17.00 -3.22
C SER A 174 -3.67 -15.68 -2.81
N ILE A 175 -3.77 -15.28 -1.53
CA ILE A 175 -3.17 -14.02 -1.09
C ILE A 175 -1.65 -14.05 -1.16
N ARG A 176 -1.03 -15.20 -0.86
CA ARG A 176 0.42 -15.34 -0.94
C ARG A 176 0.92 -15.17 -2.37
N ASN A 177 0.21 -15.75 -3.33
CA ASN A 177 0.55 -15.64 -4.76
C ASN A 177 0.35 -14.22 -5.28
N ASP A 178 -0.74 -13.55 -4.88
CA ASP A 178 -0.97 -12.15 -5.20
C ASP A 178 0.14 -11.24 -4.64
N LEU A 179 0.50 -11.42 -3.37
CA LEU A 179 1.61 -10.68 -2.73
C LEU A 179 2.96 -10.98 -3.36
N LEU A 180 3.23 -12.26 -3.70
CA LEU A 180 4.45 -12.66 -4.39
C LEU A 180 4.54 -11.99 -5.76
N ARG A 181 3.44 -11.95 -6.50
CA ARG A 181 3.38 -11.26 -7.78
C ARG A 181 3.64 -9.77 -7.60
N ASN A 182 2.93 -9.11 -6.67
CA ASN A 182 3.03 -7.66 -6.47
C ASN A 182 4.39 -7.20 -5.91
N GLN A 183 5.11 -8.05 -5.16
CA GLN A 183 6.49 -7.76 -4.74
C GLN A 183 7.55 -8.10 -5.82
N THR A 184 7.18 -8.89 -6.84
CA THR A 184 8.14 -9.31 -7.88
C THR A 184 8.50 -8.12 -8.75
N ILE A 185 9.80 -7.97 -9.02
CA ILE A 185 10.34 -6.97 -9.93
C ILE A 185 10.91 -7.71 -11.13
N ILE A 186 10.53 -7.26 -12.32
CA ILE A 186 11.12 -7.70 -13.58
C ILE A 186 11.87 -6.53 -14.21
N ASP A 187 12.60 -6.81 -15.29
CA ASP A 187 13.20 -5.78 -16.12
C ASP A 187 12.13 -4.79 -16.62
N GLN A 188 12.42 -3.49 -16.53
CA GLN A 188 11.45 -2.44 -16.83
C GLN A 188 11.07 -2.42 -18.31
N ASP A 189 12.02 -2.66 -19.21
CA ASP A 189 11.75 -2.70 -20.65
C ASP A 189 10.87 -3.90 -21.00
N VAL A 190 11.08 -5.03 -20.31
CA VAL A 190 10.20 -6.19 -20.43
C VAL A 190 8.78 -5.86 -19.95
N TYR A 191 8.63 -5.19 -18.80
CA TYR A 191 7.33 -4.76 -18.30
C TYR A 191 6.60 -3.86 -19.30
N GLU A 192 7.28 -2.83 -19.79
CA GLU A 192 6.72 -1.85 -20.73
C GLU A 192 6.37 -2.48 -22.09
N SER A 193 7.14 -3.47 -22.56
CA SER A 193 6.83 -4.21 -23.80
C SER A 193 5.48 -4.97 -23.77
N LYS A 194 4.96 -5.22 -22.56
CA LYS A 194 3.69 -5.92 -22.32
C LYS A 194 2.57 -4.99 -21.89
N LEU A 195 2.85 -3.69 -21.80
CA LEU A 195 1.88 -2.67 -21.48
C LEU A 195 1.48 -1.96 -22.76
N GLN A 196 0.20 -2.03 -23.11
CA GLN A 196 -0.35 -1.26 -24.21
C GLN A 196 -1.03 -0.02 -23.64
N ALA A 197 -0.39 1.12 -23.83
CA ALA A 197 -0.91 2.41 -23.42
C ALA A 197 -0.69 3.42 -24.54
N SER A 198 -1.60 4.39 -24.65
CA SER A 198 -1.39 5.55 -25.51
C SER A 198 -0.27 6.43 -24.98
N ASP A 199 0.32 7.21 -25.88
CA ASP A 199 1.38 8.12 -25.51
C ASP A 199 0.86 9.33 -24.71
N PRO A 200 1.71 9.90 -23.85
CA PRO A 200 1.47 11.17 -23.18
C PRO A 200 1.01 12.24 -24.18
N GLY A 201 0.03 13.05 -23.79
CA GLY A 201 -0.50 14.06 -24.68
C GLY A 201 -1.86 14.60 -24.27
N ILE A 202 -2.45 15.36 -25.20
CA ILE A 202 -3.68 16.14 -24.98
C ILE A 202 -4.93 15.28 -24.74
N SER A 203 -4.88 14.02 -25.17
CA SER A 203 -5.92 13.03 -24.94
C SER A 203 -5.71 12.26 -23.64
N GLY A 204 -4.61 12.51 -22.92
CA GLY A 204 -4.17 11.76 -21.75
C GLY A 204 -3.82 10.31 -22.03
N ILE A 205 -3.34 9.63 -20.99
CA ILE A 205 -2.91 8.24 -21.06
C ILE A 205 -4.13 7.34 -20.92
N ASP A 206 -4.33 6.46 -21.87
CA ASP A 206 -5.29 5.36 -21.83
C ASP A 206 -4.55 4.03 -21.95
N VAL A 207 -4.87 3.10 -21.04
CA VAL A 207 -4.23 1.79 -20.94
C VAL A 207 -5.20 0.75 -21.49
N SER A 208 -4.87 0.12 -22.62
CA SER A 208 -5.70 -0.93 -23.22
C SER A 208 -5.36 -2.32 -22.68
N ALA A 209 -4.10 -2.59 -22.38
CA ALA A 209 -3.63 -3.86 -21.84
C ALA A 209 -2.45 -3.66 -20.87
N SER A 210 -2.38 -4.51 -19.85
CA SER A 210 -1.32 -4.53 -18.84
C SER A 210 -1.09 -5.94 -18.31
N LEU A 211 0.15 -6.24 -17.91
CA LEU A 211 0.46 -7.40 -17.08
C LEU A 211 -0.18 -7.30 -15.69
N GLY A 212 -0.72 -6.14 -15.34
CA GLY A 212 -1.24 -5.78 -14.02
C GLY A 212 -0.12 -5.43 -13.05
N THR A 213 -0.45 -5.45 -11.76
CA THR A 213 0.49 -5.01 -10.70
C THR A 213 1.71 -5.91 -10.57
N LEU A 214 2.87 -5.35 -10.90
CA LEU A 214 4.18 -5.60 -10.30
C LEU A 214 4.55 -4.24 -9.72
N LEU A 215 4.34 -4.03 -8.41
CA LEU A 215 4.11 -2.68 -7.85
C LEU A 215 5.15 -1.65 -8.25
N VAL A 216 6.42 -2.03 -8.12
CA VAL A 216 7.55 -1.15 -8.47
C VAL A 216 7.53 -0.84 -9.97
N ASN A 217 7.49 -1.86 -10.84
CA ASN A 217 7.49 -1.65 -12.29
C ASN A 217 6.31 -0.78 -12.77
N ASN A 218 5.12 -1.05 -12.24
CA ASN A 218 3.90 -0.30 -12.56
C ASN A 218 4.03 1.17 -12.18
N LYS A 219 4.48 1.47 -10.95
CA LYS A 219 4.60 2.85 -10.48
C LYS A 219 5.76 3.60 -11.12
N ILE A 220 6.87 2.91 -11.48
CA ILE A 220 7.94 3.51 -12.29
C ILE A 220 7.40 3.93 -13.66
N TRP A 221 6.71 3.02 -14.36
CA TRP A 221 6.08 3.35 -15.63
C TRP A 221 5.14 4.55 -15.51
N TYR A 222 4.25 4.52 -14.50
CA TYR A 222 3.25 5.56 -14.31
C TYR A 222 3.89 6.92 -14.03
N LEU A 223 4.82 7.01 -13.08
CA LEU A 223 5.52 8.26 -12.75
C LEU A 223 6.30 8.80 -13.95
N ASN A 224 6.96 7.94 -14.73
CA ASN A 224 7.64 8.36 -15.95
C ASN A 224 6.67 8.88 -17.01
N LYS A 225 5.50 8.27 -17.17
CA LYS A 225 4.46 8.81 -18.06
C LYS A 225 3.89 10.15 -17.56
N GLN A 226 3.82 10.37 -16.25
CA GLN A 226 3.46 11.69 -15.71
C GLN A 226 4.55 12.75 -15.95
N ILE A 227 5.84 12.40 -15.85
CA ILE A 227 6.95 13.28 -16.25
C ILE A 227 6.79 13.71 -17.72
N GLU A 228 6.51 12.76 -18.61
CA GLU A 228 6.30 13.06 -20.03
C GLU A 228 5.04 13.92 -20.28
N ASN A 229 3.94 13.71 -19.53
CA ASN A 229 2.78 14.60 -19.57
C ASN A 229 3.12 16.04 -19.12
N ILE A 230 4.00 16.19 -18.13
CA ILE A 230 4.47 17.50 -17.68
C ILE A 230 5.26 18.19 -18.79
N LYS A 231 6.19 17.47 -19.44
CA LYS A 231 6.94 17.98 -20.61
C LYS A 231 5.99 18.41 -21.73
N PHE A 232 5.01 17.57 -22.06
CA PHE A 232 3.98 17.91 -23.03
C PHE A 232 3.23 19.20 -22.65
N GLY A 233 2.89 19.36 -21.36
CA GLY A 233 2.25 20.57 -20.81
C GLY A 233 3.02 21.87 -21.07
N MET A 234 4.34 21.83 -21.16
CA MET A 234 5.17 23.01 -21.42
C MET A 234 5.03 23.53 -22.86
N ASN A 235 4.56 22.70 -23.79
CA ASN A 235 4.42 23.04 -25.21
C ASN A 235 3.20 22.34 -25.85
N VAL A 236 2.02 22.53 -25.28
CA VAL A 236 0.77 22.05 -25.85
C VAL A 236 0.36 23.01 -26.96
N MET A 237 0.28 22.54 -28.21
CA MET A 237 -0.18 23.35 -29.35
C MET A 237 0.61 24.67 -29.53
N GLY A 238 1.88 24.71 -29.10
CA GLY A 238 2.73 25.90 -29.22
C GLY A 238 2.68 26.86 -28.02
N HIS A 239 1.96 26.53 -26.94
CA HIS A 239 1.93 27.32 -25.71
C HIS A 239 2.11 26.48 -24.44
N ASN A 240 2.51 27.15 -23.37
CA ASN A 240 2.73 26.53 -22.06
C ASN A 240 1.45 26.64 -21.22
N ILE A 241 0.90 25.51 -20.77
CA ILE A 241 -0.36 25.47 -19.98
C ILE A 241 -0.15 25.85 -18.51
N PHE A 242 1.09 25.90 -18.05
CA PHE A 242 1.42 26.23 -16.66
C PHE A 242 1.40 27.74 -16.43
N LYS A 243 1.20 28.15 -15.19
CA LYS A 243 1.14 29.56 -14.76
C LYS A 243 2.49 30.27 -14.95
N ASP A 244 3.59 29.58 -14.67
CA ASP A 244 4.92 30.02 -15.03
C ASP A 244 5.22 29.64 -16.50
N LYS A 245 5.05 30.61 -17.40
CA LYS A 245 5.28 30.45 -18.83
C LYS A 245 6.76 30.29 -19.20
N THR A 246 7.68 30.46 -18.23
CA THR A 246 9.13 30.28 -18.44
C THR A 246 9.62 28.86 -18.15
N LEU A 247 8.73 27.97 -17.69
CA LEU A 247 9.04 26.57 -17.49
C LEU A 247 9.39 25.90 -18.82
N ASP A 248 10.46 25.10 -18.78
CA ASP A 248 10.97 24.31 -19.88
C ASP A 248 11.55 22.99 -19.35
N GLU A 249 11.85 22.06 -20.26
CA GLU A 249 12.35 20.74 -19.88
C GLU A 249 13.67 20.81 -19.10
N SER A 250 14.54 21.78 -19.42
CA SER A 250 15.86 21.91 -18.77
C SER A 250 15.78 22.30 -17.30
N LYS A 251 14.66 22.92 -16.89
CA LYS A 251 14.39 23.33 -15.51
C LYS A 251 13.60 22.29 -14.72
N MET A 252 13.27 21.14 -15.30
CA MET A 252 12.55 20.11 -14.55
C MET A 252 13.44 19.54 -13.43
N PRO A 253 12.93 19.45 -12.20
CA PRO A 253 13.66 18.88 -11.07
C PRO A 253 14.01 17.40 -11.28
N LYS A 254 13.17 16.67 -12.02
CA LYS A 254 13.34 15.24 -12.29
C LYS A 254 12.91 14.89 -13.72
N GLN A 255 13.76 14.11 -14.39
CA GLN A 255 13.57 13.72 -15.80
C GLN A 255 13.15 12.26 -15.97
N LYS A 256 13.42 11.43 -14.96
CA LYS A 256 13.12 10.00 -14.94
C LYS A 256 13.11 9.52 -13.50
N VAL A 257 12.29 8.52 -13.21
CA VAL A 257 12.30 7.73 -11.99
C VAL A 257 12.81 6.33 -12.32
N GLU A 258 13.77 5.85 -11.53
CA GLU A 258 14.35 4.51 -11.65
C GLU A 258 13.87 3.55 -10.55
N THR A 259 13.92 2.25 -10.83
CA THR A 259 13.46 1.21 -9.89
C THR A 259 14.14 1.26 -8.54
N SER A 260 15.41 1.71 -8.47
CA SER A 260 16.17 1.84 -7.21
C SER A 260 15.69 2.99 -6.31
N GLU A 261 14.85 3.88 -6.82
CA GLU A 261 14.37 5.06 -6.08
C GLU A 261 13.07 4.79 -5.32
N LEU A 262 12.46 3.62 -5.54
CA LEU A 262 11.28 3.14 -4.83
C LEU A 262 11.64 2.08 -3.81
N TYR A 263 10.88 2.05 -2.72
CA TYR A 263 10.98 0.97 -1.75
C TYR A 263 10.49 -0.34 -2.37
N VAL A 264 11.21 -1.44 -2.13
CA VAL A 264 10.77 -2.78 -2.57
C VAL A 264 10.09 -3.48 -1.39
N PRO A 265 8.78 -3.75 -1.46
CA PRO A 265 8.06 -4.33 -0.33
C PRO A 265 8.41 -5.81 -0.14
N PHE A 266 8.60 -6.23 1.11
CA PHE A 266 8.83 -7.64 1.48
C PHE A 266 7.53 -8.31 1.95
N PHE A 267 6.54 -8.34 1.06
CA PHE A 267 5.18 -8.76 1.41
C PHE A 267 5.08 -10.22 1.86
N THR A 268 5.70 -11.14 1.13
CA THR A 268 5.62 -12.58 1.44
C THR A 268 6.27 -12.91 2.78
N SER A 269 7.46 -12.36 3.05
CA SER A 269 8.13 -12.50 4.34
C SER A 269 7.30 -11.90 5.48
N THR A 270 6.67 -10.73 5.25
CA THR A 270 5.78 -10.11 6.21
C THR A 270 4.52 -10.95 6.47
N LEU A 271 3.94 -11.55 5.43
CA LEU A 271 2.82 -12.47 5.57
C LEU A 271 3.20 -13.73 6.34
N ASP A 272 4.37 -14.32 6.06
CA ASP A 272 4.84 -15.52 6.75
C ASP A 272 5.15 -15.22 8.23
N ASN A 273 5.69 -14.04 8.55
CA ASN A 273 5.83 -13.55 9.92
C ASN A 273 4.46 -13.37 10.61
N LEU A 274 3.48 -12.77 9.92
CA LEU A 274 2.12 -12.63 10.44
C LEU A 274 1.50 -14.01 10.71
N ARG A 275 1.64 -14.98 9.81
CA ARG A 275 1.13 -16.35 9.99
C ARG A 275 1.73 -17.02 11.22
N ALA A 276 3.05 -16.94 11.39
CA ALA A 276 3.72 -17.44 12.59
C ALA A 276 3.21 -16.73 13.85
N GLY A 277 3.07 -15.39 13.78
CA GLY A 277 2.47 -14.59 14.84
C GLY A 277 1.08 -15.07 15.22
N VAL A 278 0.19 -15.29 14.25
CA VAL A 278 -1.19 -15.74 14.49
C VAL A 278 -1.19 -17.08 15.22
N VAL A 279 -0.33 -18.02 14.81
CA VAL A 279 -0.18 -19.31 15.52
C VAL A 279 0.30 -19.09 16.96
N PHE A 280 1.35 -18.29 17.17
CA PHE A 280 1.84 -18.00 18.52
C PHE A 280 0.80 -17.31 19.40
N PHE A 281 0.00 -16.41 18.83
CA PHE A 281 -1.08 -15.71 19.51
C PHE A 281 -2.24 -16.64 19.88
N LEU A 282 -2.61 -17.58 19.01
CA LEU A 282 -3.61 -18.60 19.36
C LEU A 282 -3.10 -19.54 20.46
N ILE A 283 -1.82 -19.95 20.40
CA ILE A 283 -1.18 -20.74 21.47
C ILE A 283 -1.11 -19.93 22.77
N LEU A 284 -0.83 -18.63 22.70
CA LEU A 284 -0.84 -17.73 23.85
C LEU A 284 -2.20 -17.79 24.55
N LEU A 285 -3.28 -17.60 23.79
CA LEU A 285 -4.65 -17.52 24.31
C LEU A 285 -5.15 -18.86 24.86
N ILE A 286 -4.93 -19.96 24.14
CA ILE A 286 -5.54 -21.26 24.44
C ILE A 286 -4.71 -22.05 25.46
N VAL A 287 -3.38 -21.95 25.41
CA VAL A 287 -2.48 -22.80 26.21
C VAL A 287 -1.73 -21.98 27.25
N VAL A 288 -1.01 -20.93 26.83
CA VAL A 288 -0.05 -20.25 27.71
C VAL A 288 -0.77 -19.48 28.82
N ILE A 289 -1.83 -18.72 28.52
CA ILE A 289 -2.57 -17.97 29.54
C ILE A 289 -3.22 -18.92 30.57
N PRO A 290 -3.96 -19.98 30.19
CA PRO A 290 -4.49 -20.93 31.16
C PRO A 290 -3.41 -21.65 31.99
N CYS A 291 -2.32 -22.10 31.36
CA CYS A 291 -1.21 -22.74 32.10
C CYS A 291 -0.50 -21.77 33.03
N PHE A 292 -0.28 -20.52 32.62
CA PHE A 292 0.34 -19.48 33.44
C PHE A 292 -0.52 -19.14 34.66
N THR A 293 -1.82 -18.90 34.45
CA THR A 293 -2.78 -18.58 35.53
C THR A 293 -2.91 -19.72 36.54
N TYR A 294 -2.98 -20.97 36.07
CA TYR A 294 -2.97 -22.16 36.93
C TYR A 294 -1.66 -22.25 37.75
N THR A 295 -0.51 -22.14 37.08
CA THR A 295 0.80 -22.26 37.71
C THR A 295 1.03 -21.16 38.74
N LEU A 296 0.66 -19.92 38.41
CA LEU A 296 0.78 -18.77 39.31
C LEU A 296 -0.11 -18.95 40.55
N THR A 297 -1.36 -19.37 40.37
CA THR A 297 -2.30 -19.66 41.47
C THR A 297 -1.73 -20.72 42.42
N MET A 298 -1.23 -21.84 41.88
CA MET A 298 -0.64 -22.92 42.67
C MET A 298 0.61 -22.48 43.44
N LEU A 299 1.50 -21.70 42.82
CA LEU A 299 2.69 -21.15 43.49
C LEU A 299 2.32 -20.17 44.61
N ILE A 300 1.29 -19.32 44.41
CA ILE A 300 0.81 -18.40 45.45
C ILE A 300 0.20 -19.17 46.63
N ILE A 301 -0.63 -20.19 46.37
CA ILE A 301 -1.22 -21.04 47.42
C ILE A 301 -0.11 -21.71 48.24
N ASN A 302 0.91 -22.28 47.58
CA ASN A 302 2.01 -22.96 48.27
C ASN A 302 2.90 -22.00 49.07
N LYS A 303 3.15 -20.79 48.55
CA LYS A 303 3.84 -19.74 49.31
C LYS A 303 3.06 -19.37 50.58
N LYS A 304 1.73 -19.24 50.49
CA LYS A 304 0.85 -18.97 51.66
C LYS A 304 0.83 -20.11 52.67
N ARG A 305 1.05 -21.35 52.24
CA ARG A 305 1.15 -22.55 53.10
C ARG A 305 2.50 -22.72 53.79
N GLY A 306 3.44 -21.78 53.66
CA GLY A 306 4.71 -21.77 54.37
C GLY A 306 5.88 -22.46 53.65
N ASN A 307 5.68 -22.95 52.42
CA ASN A 307 6.76 -23.49 51.60
C ASN A 307 7.53 -22.32 50.94
N SER A 308 8.81 -22.12 51.30
CA SER A 308 9.70 -21.09 50.72
C SER A 308 10.34 -21.52 49.39
#